data_AF-A0A2M7QGY5-F1
#
_entry.id   AF-A0A2M7QGY5-F1
#
_cell.length_a   1.000
_cell.length_b   1.000
_cell.length_c   1.000
_cell.angle_alpha   90.00
_cell.angle_beta   90.00
_cell.angle_gamma   90.00
#
_symmetry.space_group_name_H-M   'P 1'
#
loop_
_entity.id
_entity.type
_entity.pdbx_description
1 polymer ?
#
loop_
_entity_poly.entity_id
_entity_poly.type
_entity_poly.pdbx_seq_one_letter_code
_entity_poly.pdbx_strand_id
1 'polypeptide(L)'
;MARVVIKEAKGPMELKPQKKSVFICMCGLSKNQPFCDGSHLKTKDEKKGEVYRYNEKGEKMDCCDEKDSCCSEKGEECCCKDK
;
A
#
# COMPACT_ATOMS: atom_id res chain seq x y z
N MET A 1 -13.40 -14.28 -8.38
CA MET A 1 -13.62 -12.89 -8.83
C MET A 1 -12.76 -11.98 -7.97
N ALA A 2 -11.91 -11.15 -8.58
CA ALA A 2 -11.08 -10.19 -7.87
C ALA A 2 -11.77 -8.81 -7.86
N ARG A 3 -11.59 -8.04 -6.79
CA ARG A 3 -12.05 -6.66 -6.69
C ARG A 3 -10.89 -5.77 -6.24
N VAL A 4 -10.81 -4.58 -6.80
CA VAL A 4 -9.84 -3.55 -6.38
C VAL A 4 -10.48 -2.72 -5.27
N VAL A 5 -9.77 -2.52 -4.17
CA VAL A 5 -10.19 -1.67 -3.05
C VAL A 5 -9.19 -0.53 -2.94
N ILE A 6 -9.66 0.70 -3.09
CA ILE A 6 -8.83 1.91 -2.96
C ILE A 6 -8.85 2.35 -1.48
N LYS A 7 -7.66 2.55 -0.90
CA LYS A 7 -7.49 3.05 0.47
C LYS A 7 -6.82 4.42 0.40
N GLU A 8 -7.53 5.47 0.81
CA GLU A 8 -7.00 6.85 0.81
C GLU A 8 -6.45 7.29 2.19
N ALA A 9 -6.85 6.59 3.25
CA ALA A 9 -6.47 6.95 4.62
C ALA A 9 -5.05 6.45 4.96
N LYS A 10 -4.15 7.37 5.28
CA LYS A 10 -2.73 7.09 5.58
C LYS A 10 -2.45 6.72 7.04
N GLY A 11 -3.48 6.68 7.89
CA GLY A 11 -3.31 6.56 9.33
C GLY A 11 -4.47 5.82 9.99
N PRO A 12 -4.32 5.44 11.26
CA PRO A 12 -5.39 4.80 11.99
C PRO A 12 -6.46 5.78 12.45
N MET A 13 -7.68 5.27 12.59
CA MET A 13 -8.77 5.96 13.29
C MET A 13 -8.69 5.64 14.78
N GLU A 14 -8.74 6.67 15.62
CA GLU A 14 -8.87 6.51 17.06
C GLU A 14 -10.35 6.28 17.43
N LEU A 15 -10.61 5.17 18.12
CA LEU A 15 -11.89 4.90 18.79
C LEU A 15 -11.68 4.98 20.29
N LYS A 16 -12.62 5.60 21.01
CA LYS A 16 -12.57 5.75 22.47
C LYS A 16 -13.72 5.00 23.16
N PRO A 17 -13.69 3.66 23.20
CA PRO A 17 -14.63 2.89 24.02
C PRO A 17 -14.27 3.04 25.51
N GLN A 18 -14.89 4.03 26.15
CA GLN A 18 -14.90 4.27 27.61
C GLN A 18 -13.53 4.49 28.28
N LYS A 19 -12.67 3.45 28.39
CA LYS A 19 -11.47 3.44 29.26
C LYS A 19 -10.14 3.37 28.52
N LYS A 20 -10.10 2.94 27.26
CA LYS A 20 -8.87 2.82 26.47
C LYS A 20 -9.10 3.25 25.02
N SER A 21 -8.21 4.07 24.48
CA SER A 21 -8.17 4.35 23.06
C SER A 21 -7.74 3.10 22.28
N VAL A 22 -8.48 2.80 21.22
CA VAL A 22 -8.20 1.71 20.28
C VAL A 22 -7.96 2.32 18.92
N PHE A 23 -6.91 1.87 18.23
CA PHE A 23 -6.54 2.37 16.91
C PHE A 23 -6.92 1.35 15.85
N ILE A 24 -7.82 1.73 14.95
CA ILE A 24 -8.27 0.91 13.83
C ILE A 24 -7.47 1.26 12.59
N CYS A 25 -6.90 0.25 11.93
CA CYS A 25 -6.14 0.43 10.71
C CYS A 25 -7.05 0.91 9.57
N MET A 26 -6.68 2.01 8.91
CA MET A 26 -7.33 2.44 7.67
C MET A 26 -6.42 2.42 6.45
N CYS A 27 -5.09 2.28 6.64
CA CYS A 27 -4.13 2.20 5.54
C CYS A 27 -4.13 0.85 4.79
N GLY A 28 -4.69 -0.21 5.39
CA GLY A 28 -4.78 -1.53 4.75
C GLY A 28 -3.50 -2.38 4.81
N LEU A 29 -2.40 -1.86 5.36
CA LEU A 29 -1.11 -2.56 5.44
C LEU A 29 -0.86 -3.29 6.77
N SER A 30 -1.77 -3.17 7.73
CA SER A 30 -1.59 -3.83 9.04
C SER A 30 -1.67 -5.34 8.90
N LYS A 31 -0.72 -6.03 9.57
CA LYS A 31 -0.74 -7.49 9.70
C LYS A 31 -1.71 -7.97 10.79
N ASN A 32 -2.16 -7.07 11.66
CA ASN A 32 -3.06 -7.36 12.78
C ASN A 32 -4.43 -6.69 12.58
N GLN A 33 -4.95 -6.67 11.35
CA GLN A 33 -6.25 -6.07 11.08
C GLN A 33 -7.37 -6.73 11.92
N PRO A 34 -8.33 -5.94 12.43
CA PRO A 34 -8.62 -4.54 12.10
C PRO A 34 -7.77 -3.50 12.87
N PHE A 35 -6.87 -3.92 13.75
CA PHE A 35 -6.10 -3.02 14.60
C PHE A 35 -4.88 -2.43 13.89
N CYS A 36 -4.45 -1.25 14.33
CA CYS A 36 -3.22 -0.63 13.87
C CYS A 36 -2.01 -1.27 14.55
N ASP A 37 -1.04 -1.72 13.75
CA ASP A 37 0.24 -2.28 14.16
C ASP A 37 1.44 -1.34 13.88
N GLY A 38 1.16 -0.12 13.37
CA GLY A 38 2.19 0.83 12.95
C GLY A 38 2.61 0.74 11.48
N SER A 39 2.08 -0.22 10.71
CA SER A 39 2.43 -0.37 9.28
C SER A 39 2.07 0.85 8.41
N HIS A 40 1.16 1.70 8.88
CA HIS A 40 0.80 2.99 8.26
C HIS A 40 1.98 3.98 8.16
N LEU A 41 3.10 3.75 8.85
CA LEU A 41 4.30 4.59 8.68
C LEU A 41 4.85 4.54 7.24
N LYS A 42 4.60 3.43 6.52
CA LYS A 42 4.99 3.23 5.12
C LYS A 42 4.14 3.98 4.10
N THR A 43 3.02 4.57 4.54
CA THR A 43 2.10 5.33 3.69
C THR A 43 2.28 6.85 3.83
N LYS A 44 3.28 7.30 4.60
CA LYS A 44 3.48 8.73 4.88
C LYS A 44 3.98 9.51 3.66
N ASP A 45 4.86 8.89 2.87
CA ASP A 45 5.46 9.44 1.64
C ASP A 45 4.55 9.34 0.41
N GLU A 46 3.38 8.73 0.53
CA GLU A 46 2.43 8.62 -0.58
C GLU A 46 1.90 9.99 -1.01
N LYS A 47 1.87 10.27 -2.32
CA LYS A 47 1.27 11.48 -2.86
C LYS A 47 -0.19 11.25 -3.24
N LYS A 48 -1.00 12.30 -3.11
CA LYS A 48 -2.41 12.25 -3.50
C LYS A 48 -2.51 12.09 -5.02
N GLY A 49 -3.21 11.05 -5.48
CA GLY A 49 -3.41 10.77 -6.91
C GLY A 49 -2.41 9.78 -7.52
N GLU A 50 -1.40 9.33 -6.77
CA GLU A 50 -0.52 8.24 -7.20
C GLU A 50 -1.02 6.89 -6.66
N VAL A 51 -0.84 5.83 -7.44
CA VAL A 51 -1.21 4.45 -7.03
C VAL A 51 0.04 3.73 -6.59
N TYR A 52 0.03 3.23 -5.35
CA TYR A 52 1.11 2.43 -4.79
C TYR A 52 0.69 0.98 -4.65
N ARG A 53 1.57 0.06 -5.06
CA ARG A 53 1.37 -1.37 -4.89
C ARG A 53 2.23 -1.87 -3.74
N TYR A 54 1.64 -2.71 -2.90
CA TYR A 54 2.34 -3.37 -1.80
C TYR A 54 2.33 -4.87 -2.01
N ASN A 55 3.44 -5.53 -1.72
CA ASN A 55 3.55 -6.98 -1.75
C ASN A 55 2.92 -7.64 -0.51
N GLU A 56 2.91 -8.96 -0.44
CA GLU A 56 2.37 -9.73 0.70
C GLU A 56 3.09 -9.45 2.04
N LYS A 57 4.34 -8.97 1.98
CA LYS A 57 5.14 -8.59 3.16
C LYS A 57 4.90 -7.14 3.62
N GLY A 58 4.13 -6.38 2.84
CA GLY A 58 3.83 -4.96 3.06
C GLY A 58 4.99 -4.04 2.65
N GLU A 59 5.86 -4.47 1.75
CA GLU A 59 6.90 -3.63 1.14
C GLU A 59 6.33 -2.99 -0.13
N LYS A 60 6.65 -1.71 -0.35
CA LYS A 60 6.24 -0.98 -1.54
C LYS A 60 6.98 -1.58 -2.72
N MET A 61 6.22 -1.94 -3.75
CA MET A 61 6.73 -2.54 -4.96
C MET A 61 6.77 -1.46 -6.03
N ASP A 62 7.98 -1.07 -6.41
CA ASP A 62 8.20 -0.23 -7.57
C ASP A 62 8.02 -1.09 -8.83
N CYS A 63 7.43 -0.51 -9.87
CA CYS A 63 7.07 -1.25 -11.08
C CYS A 63 8.29 -1.61 -11.96
N CYS A 64 9.49 -1.18 -11.58
CA CYS A 64 10.72 -1.34 -12.35
C CYS A 64 11.90 -1.60 -11.39
N ASP A 65 12.05 -2.83 -10.87
CA ASP A 65 13.31 -3.26 -10.25
C ASP A 65 14.23 -3.83 -11.35
N GLU A 66 15.50 -3.42 -11.38
CA GLU A 66 16.53 -3.76 -12.39
C GLU A 66 16.86 -5.27 -12.53
N LYS A 67 16.08 -6.15 -11.91
CA LYS A 67 16.17 -7.61 -12.03
C LYS A 67 14.82 -8.31 -12.21
N ASP A 68 13.80 -7.61 -12.69
CA ASP A 68 12.59 -8.25 -13.18
C ASP A 68 12.73 -8.65 -14.64
N SER A 69 12.56 -9.95 -14.88
CA SER A 69 12.40 -10.61 -16.20
C SER A 69 11.23 -10.07 -17.04
N CYS A 70 10.62 -8.94 -16.65
CA CYS A 70 9.37 -8.43 -17.20
C CYS A 70 9.56 -7.59 -18.49
N CYS A 71 10.76 -7.05 -18.78
CA CYS A 71 11.04 -6.40 -20.08
C CYS A 71 11.93 -7.27 -21.00
N SER A 72 11.96 -8.61 -20.86
CA SER A 72 12.89 -9.47 -21.61
C SER A 72 12.41 -9.98 -22.97
N GLU A 73 11.15 -9.77 -23.37
CA GLU A 73 10.73 -10.10 -24.74
C GLU A 73 9.93 -8.95 -25.36
N LYS A 74 10.53 -8.39 -26.42
CA LYS A 74 10.08 -7.28 -27.26
C LYS A 74 8.57 -7.34 -27.54
N GLY A 75 7.82 -6.39 -27.01
CA GLY A 75 6.42 -6.13 -27.33
C GLY A 75 5.98 -4.83 -26.66
N GLU A 76 5.46 -3.89 -27.43
CA GLU A 76 5.36 -2.47 -27.08
C GLU A 76 4.32 -2.19 -25.99
N GLU A 77 4.76 -2.00 -24.74
CA GLU A 77 4.22 -1.15 -23.66
C GLU A 77 4.76 -1.64 -22.29
N CYS A 78 6.08 -1.52 -22.05
CA CYS A 78 6.62 -1.63 -20.67
C CYS A 78 6.11 -0.39 -19.88
N CYS A 79 5.56 -0.63 -18.68
CA CYS A 79 4.92 0.35 -17.79
C CYS A 79 5.81 1.55 -17.36
N CYS A 80 7.06 1.59 -17.82
CA CYS A 80 8.09 2.56 -17.45
C CYS A 80 8.36 3.63 -18.54
N LYS A 81 7.42 3.89 -19.48
CA LYS A 81 7.69 4.72 -20.67
C LYS A 81 7.84 6.24 -20.44
N ASP A 82 7.56 6.78 -19.26
CA ASP A 82 7.59 8.24 -19.03
C ASP A 82 8.28 8.64 -17.72
N LYS A 83 9.51 8.13 -17.51
CA LYS A 83 10.48 8.77 -16.61
C LYS A 83 11.60 9.42 -17.40
#